data_AF-A0A150WKM4-F1
#
_entry.id   AF-A0A150WKM4-F1
#
_cell.length_a   1.000
_cell.length_b   1.000
_cell.length_c   1.000
_cell.angle_alpha   90.00
_cell.angle_beta   90.00
_cell.angle_gamma   90.00
#
_symmetry.space_group_name_H-M   'P 1'
#
loop_
_entity.id
_entity.type
_entity.pdbx_description
1 polymer ?
#
loop_
_entity_poly.entity_id
_entity_poly.type
_entity_poly.pdbx_seq_one_letter_code
_entity_poly.pdbx_strand_id
1 'polypeptide(L)'
;MKSRLFTLIFTLPLIITACAPDQRDQGSTPVTTYEPPRPTVVEQDGYKIASGATRLVDTSVVFDATTKAMTLKGKIEYLPVRGQSLQMIDVDLAGLVDQDGFINLRSARKEVSLPQGVQLAAKATCLSEEGTCHSSFIDIYLYADGLIYHHQIESHQEAPKKDSAEEKKEEPTSPEQTEPEDELESEGGADEVEGDPGHYVGSVKEDIENLLDVKPEPKKDEPKKEEPKSGEPKKEEPKKEEPEAETPKKDEPKKDEPKKDEPKKQEPKPETPKIPVPTPRPETPKKDEPKKEEPKKEEPATDSKPEIKKVSQAIGPVNQGRLENAMNILRYQETHEPTGFKVMRPARLTHFATNELGYIVTQMGLFTKKEMPGYVMSIGDLSREKGGKLGSHKSHQNGLDADVALFFNNKSFQGFFASAVAVDKPHANWMEEEQWKLFKHVVKTNLIDRIFIHKVLKKSLCNIAIKNGELQKGKNEGLAYETLRRLIADTDHHNHFHLRVKCSSAQVRCRQMAEPAHGSGCF
;
A
#
# COMPACT_ATOMS: atom_id res chain seq x y z
N MET A 1 6.67 -96.07 20.26
CA MET A 1 7.79 -95.14 20.60
C MET A 1 7.91 -94.07 19.52
N LYS A 2 8.81 -93.09 19.66
CA LYS A 2 8.92 -91.90 18.80
C LYS A 2 9.47 -92.22 17.39
N SER A 3 9.09 -91.37 16.41
CA SER A 3 9.89 -90.82 15.28
C SER A 3 9.05 -90.81 14.00
N ARG A 4 8.37 -89.69 13.68
CA ARG A 4 8.86 -88.65 12.75
C ARG A 4 9.23 -89.22 11.36
N LEU A 5 8.23 -89.26 10.48
CA LEU A 5 8.44 -89.35 9.03
C LEU A 5 8.80 -87.95 8.51
N PHE A 6 9.83 -87.85 7.67
CA PHE A 6 10.19 -86.60 6.99
C PHE A 6 9.39 -86.50 5.68
N THR A 7 8.59 -85.44 5.54
CA THR A 7 7.90 -85.10 4.28
C THR A 7 8.48 -83.80 3.75
N LEU A 8 9.06 -83.81 2.55
CA LEU A 8 9.47 -82.59 1.86
C LEU A 8 8.21 -81.80 1.45
N ILE A 9 8.21 -80.50 1.72
CA ILE A 9 7.24 -79.56 1.16
C ILE A 9 8.03 -78.52 0.36
N PHE A 10 7.62 -78.31 -0.89
CA PHE A 10 8.19 -77.27 -1.75
C PHE A 10 7.84 -75.88 -1.21
N THR A 11 8.85 -75.11 -0.79
CA THR A 11 8.69 -73.69 -0.47
C THR A 11 8.93 -72.84 -1.71
N LEU A 12 7.86 -72.37 -2.35
CA LEU A 12 7.96 -71.23 -3.27
C LEU A 12 8.35 -69.98 -2.45
N PRO A 13 9.36 -69.19 -2.88
CA PRO A 13 9.59 -67.88 -2.31
C PRO A 13 8.49 -66.93 -2.79
N LEU A 14 7.49 -66.67 -1.95
CA LEU A 14 6.50 -65.64 -2.20
C LEU A 14 7.18 -64.27 -2.01
N ILE A 15 7.52 -63.60 -3.12
CA ILE A 15 8.16 -62.28 -3.08
C ILE A 15 7.12 -61.25 -2.64
N ILE A 16 7.04 -61.00 -1.33
CA ILE A 16 6.30 -59.88 -0.77
C ILE A 16 7.11 -58.62 -1.05
N THR A 17 6.78 -57.93 -2.15
CA THR A 17 7.26 -56.58 -2.42
C THR A 17 6.69 -55.64 -1.36
N ALA A 18 7.48 -55.35 -0.33
CA ALA A 18 7.15 -54.34 0.66
C ALA A 18 7.21 -52.96 0.00
N CYS A 19 6.07 -52.44 -0.44
CA CYS A 19 5.94 -51.05 -0.87
C CYS A 19 6.19 -50.14 0.34
N ALA A 20 7.38 -49.56 0.42
CA ALA A 20 7.61 -48.41 1.28
C ALA A 20 6.71 -47.24 0.83
N PRO A 21 6.19 -46.41 1.75
CA PRO A 21 5.45 -45.21 1.38
C PRO A 21 6.40 -44.21 0.71
N ASP A 22 6.31 -44.13 -0.60
CA ASP A 22 7.04 -43.22 -1.49
C ASP A 22 6.58 -41.76 -1.28
N GLN A 23 7.04 -41.16 -0.18
CA GLN A 23 6.91 -39.74 0.13
C GLN A 23 7.81 -38.95 -0.81
N ARG A 24 7.36 -38.77 -2.06
CA ARG A 24 8.04 -37.93 -3.05
C ARG A 24 8.05 -36.48 -2.61
N ASP A 25 9.21 -35.85 -2.67
CA ASP A 25 9.34 -34.41 -2.63
C ASP A 25 8.41 -33.76 -3.67
N GLN A 26 7.47 -32.94 -3.20
CA GLN A 26 6.74 -31.97 -4.02
C GLN A 26 7.06 -30.55 -3.56
N GLY A 27 8.36 -30.24 -3.51
CA GLY A 27 8.83 -28.86 -3.46
C GLY A 27 8.52 -28.17 -4.79
N SER A 28 7.94 -26.97 -4.74
CA SER A 28 7.77 -26.13 -5.92
C SER A 28 9.14 -25.62 -6.39
N THR A 29 9.42 -25.77 -7.69
CA THR A 29 10.67 -25.33 -8.33
C THR A 29 10.51 -23.95 -8.98
N PRO A 30 11.01 -22.86 -8.38
CA PRO A 30 10.91 -21.54 -8.98
C PRO A 30 11.80 -21.44 -10.23
N VAL A 31 11.17 -21.28 -11.40
CA VAL A 31 11.89 -21.11 -12.67
C VAL A 31 12.40 -19.67 -12.78
N THR A 32 13.70 -19.50 -12.86
CA THR A 32 14.37 -18.23 -13.18
C THR A 32 15.08 -18.34 -14.53
N THR A 33 15.12 -17.24 -15.28
CA THR A 33 15.55 -17.21 -16.68
C THR A 33 17.08 -17.20 -16.85
N TYR A 34 17.54 -17.10 -18.10
CA TYR A 34 18.97 -17.19 -18.46
C TYR A 34 19.84 -16.12 -17.78
N GLU A 35 21.13 -16.49 -17.64
CA GLU A 35 22.29 -15.72 -17.15
C GLU A 35 21.98 -14.29 -16.65
N PRO A 36 22.02 -14.05 -15.32
CA PRO A 36 21.47 -12.82 -14.75
C PRO A 36 22.17 -11.57 -15.32
N PRO A 37 21.41 -10.55 -15.77
CA PRO A 37 21.96 -9.33 -16.34
C PRO A 37 22.86 -8.59 -15.35
N ARG A 38 23.69 -7.67 -15.87
CA ARG A 38 24.52 -6.81 -15.03
C ARG A 38 23.65 -6.09 -13.98
N PRO A 39 24.02 -6.12 -12.69
CA PRO A 39 23.22 -5.52 -11.62
C PRO A 39 22.92 -4.05 -11.86
N THR A 40 21.64 -3.69 -11.82
CA THR A 40 21.23 -2.33 -11.55
C THR A 40 21.38 -2.11 -10.05
N VAL A 41 22.25 -1.17 -9.65
CA VAL A 41 22.47 -0.82 -8.25
C VAL A 41 21.71 0.46 -7.92
N VAL A 42 20.88 0.41 -6.89
CA VAL A 42 20.11 1.54 -6.35
C VAL A 42 20.56 1.81 -4.92
N GLU A 43 20.78 3.07 -4.57
CA GLU A 43 20.94 3.46 -3.16
C GLU A 43 19.56 3.70 -2.54
N GLN A 44 19.21 2.87 -1.56
CA GLN A 44 17.96 2.94 -0.82
C GLN A 44 18.27 2.84 0.67
N ASP A 45 17.72 3.76 1.47
CA ASP A 45 17.78 3.73 2.94
C ASP A 45 19.18 3.64 3.60
N GLY A 46 20.25 3.92 2.85
CA GLY A 46 21.65 3.79 3.28
C GLY A 46 22.35 2.50 2.86
N TYR A 47 21.65 1.65 2.10
CA TYR A 47 22.16 0.40 1.52
C TYR A 47 22.24 0.50 0.00
N LYS A 48 23.19 -0.22 -0.60
CA LYS A 48 23.33 -0.39 -2.06
C LYS A 48 22.71 -1.71 -2.45
N ILE A 49 21.50 -1.65 -3.01
CA ILE A 49 20.73 -2.82 -3.41
C ILE A 49 21.01 -3.12 -4.88
N ALA A 50 21.41 -4.34 -5.17
CA ALA A 50 21.66 -4.87 -6.51
C ALA A 50 20.50 -5.77 -6.94
N SER A 51 19.73 -5.32 -7.93
CA SER A 51 18.55 -6.02 -8.44
C SER A 51 18.81 -6.67 -9.79
N GLY A 52 18.16 -7.82 -10.04
CA GLY A 52 18.24 -8.57 -11.31
C GLY A 52 19.52 -9.38 -11.53
N ALA A 53 20.50 -9.30 -10.62
CA ALA A 53 21.79 -9.99 -10.74
C ALA A 53 21.84 -11.36 -10.03
N THR A 54 20.69 -11.95 -9.72
CA THR A 54 20.52 -13.14 -8.88
C THR A 54 19.63 -14.19 -9.55
N ARG A 55 19.98 -15.47 -9.37
CA ARG A 55 19.25 -16.64 -9.86
C ARG A 55 19.18 -17.71 -8.77
N LEU A 56 18.07 -18.45 -8.72
CA LEU A 56 17.92 -19.62 -7.85
C LEU A 56 18.00 -20.91 -8.67
N VAL A 57 18.65 -21.92 -8.10
CA VAL A 57 18.89 -23.24 -8.70
C VAL A 57 18.53 -24.32 -7.68
N ASP A 58 17.98 -25.44 -8.14
CA ASP A 58 17.59 -26.62 -7.34
C ASP A 58 16.85 -26.28 -6.04
N THR A 59 15.99 -25.28 -6.09
CA THR A 59 15.40 -24.66 -4.90
C THR A 59 14.09 -25.31 -4.51
N SER A 60 13.92 -25.54 -3.21
CA SER A 60 12.71 -26.08 -2.59
C SER A 60 12.32 -25.29 -1.34
N VAL A 61 11.02 -25.06 -1.18
CA VAL A 61 10.40 -24.47 0.00
C VAL A 61 9.42 -25.46 0.60
N VAL A 62 9.49 -25.66 1.92
CA VAL A 62 8.60 -26.55 2.67
C VAL A 62 8.17 -25.86 3.95
N PHE A 63 6.86 -25.82 4.22
CA PHE A 63 6.27 -25.37 5.48
C PHE A 63 5.55 -26.51 6.19
N ASP A 64 5.99 -26.85 7.40
CA ASP A 64 5.31 -27.81 8.26
C ASP A 64 4.25 -27.09 9.12
N ALA A 65 2.98 -27.32 8.80
CA ALA A 65 1.85 -26.75 9.53
C ALA A 65 1.71 -27.26 10.98
N THR A 66 2.45 -28.31 11.38
CA THR A 66 2.50 -28.86 12.74
C THR A 66 3.52 -28.12 13.61
N THR A 67 4.78 -28.06 13.19
CA THR A 67 5.83 -27.32 13.92
C THR A 67 5.83 -25.82 13.68
N LYS A 68 5.05 -25.35 12.68
CA LYS A 68 5.05 -23.98 12.15
C LYS A 68 6.41 -23.53 11.59
N ALA A 69 7.26 -24.48 11.24
CA ALA A 69 8.56 -24.22 10.64
C ALA A 69 8.47 -24.10 9.11
N MET A 70 9.24 -23.19 8.53
CA MET A 70 9.57 -23.22 7.10
C MET A 70 11.06 -23.49 6.92
N THR A 71 11.39 -24.25 5.87
CA THR A 71 12.76 -24.39 5.35
C THR A 71 12.81 -23.96 3.89
N LEU A 72 13.87 -23.26 3.51
CA LEU A 72 14.24 -22.89 2.15
C LEU A 72 15.61 -23.50 1.86
N LYS A 73 15.70 -24.37 0.86
CA LYS A 73 16.92 -25.07 0.45
C LYS A 73 17.17 -24.92 -1.05
N GLY A 74 18.42 -25.07 -1.48
CA GLY A 74 18.82 -24.99 -2.88
C GLY A 74 20.14 -24.28 -3.05
N LYS A 75 20.28 -23.50 -4.12
CA LYS A 75 21.45 -22.64 -4.37
C LYS A 75 21.03 -21.27 -4.89
N ILE A 76 21.74 -20.23 -4.49
CA ILE A 76 21.65 -18.90 -5.10
C ILE A 76 22.93 -18.62 -5.89
N GLU A 77 22.76 -18.35 -7.18
CA GLU A 77 23.78 -17.80 -8.05
C GLU A 77 23.65 -16.27 -8.09
N TYR A 78 24.77 -15.56 -8.16
CA TYR A 78 24.77 -14.11 -8.36
C TYR A 78 25.95 -13.65 -9.21
N LEU A 79 25.79 -12.53 -9.92
CA LEU A 79 26.85 -11.85 -10.64
C LEU A 79 27.36 -10.65 -9.83
N PRO A 80 28.58 -10.66 -9.27
CA PRO A 80 29.08 -9.54 -8.50
C PRO A 80 29.23 -8.27 -9.36
N VAL A 81 28.87 -7.10 -8.84
CA VAL A 81 28.89 -5.81 -9.58
C VAL A 81 30.24 -5.51 -10.25
N ARG A 82 31.35 -5.97 -9.64
CA ARG A 82 32.73 -5.82 -10.16
C ARG A 82 33.34 -7.13 -10.68
N GLY A 83 32.58 -8.22 -10.64
CA GLY A 83 33.01 -9.55 -11.08
C GLY A 83 32.92 -9.74 -12.59
N GLN A 84 33.56 -10.82 -13.08
CA GLN A 84 33.46 -11.27 -14.47
C GLN A 84 32.91 -12.71 -14.58
N SER A 85 32.54 -13.32 -13.46
CA SER A 85 32.00 -14.67 -13.38
C SER A 85 30.91 -14.75 -12.32
N LEU A 86 29.94 -15.63 -12.54
CA LEU A 86 28.94 -15.99 -11.54
C LEU A 86 29.61 -16.60 -10.31
N GLN A 87 29.05 -16.28 -9.14
CA GLN A 87 29.34 -16.88 -7.85
C GLN A 87 28.13 -17.69 -7.40
N MET A 88 28.35 -18.78 -6.66
CA MET A 88 27.29 -19.70 -6.23
C MET A 88 27.41 -19.95 -4.72
N ILE A 89 26.28 -19.91 -4.02
CA ILE A 89 26.17 -20.12 -2.58
C ILE A 89 25.07 -21.15 -2.32
N ASP A 90 25.35 -22.15 -1.48
CA ASP A 90 24.35 -23.12 -1.02
C ASP A 90 23.39 -22.47 -0.02
N VAL A 91 22.09 -22.75 -0.19
CA VAL A 91 21.00 -22.24 0.65
C VAL A 91 20.49 -23.38 1.51
N ASP A 92 20.50 -23.21 2.83
CA ASP A 92 19.83 -24.09 3.80
C ASP A 92 19.37 -23.23 4.99
N LEU A 93 18.25 -22.53 4.79
CA LEU A 93 17.68 -21.59 5.75
C LEU A 93 16.43 -22.17 6.40
N ALA A 94 16.21 -21.87 7.68
CA ALA A 94 15.02 -22.27 8.42
C ALA A 94 14.55 -21.19 9.40
N GLY A 95 13.28 -21.24 9.79
CA GLY A 95 12.65 -20.33 10.76
C GLY A 95 11.26 -20.81 11.16
N LEU A 96 10.66 -20.15 12.16
CA LEU A 96 9.29 -20.39 12.64
C LEU A 96 8.40 -19.17 12.34
N VAL A 97 7.10 -19.40 12.12
CA VAL A 97 6.14 -18.29 11.95
C VAL A 97 5.86 -17.55 13.25
N ASP A 98 5.78 -16.23 13.17
CA ASP A 98 5.37 -15.35 14.28
C ASP A 98 3.84 -15.12 14.31
N GLN A 99 3.39 -14.17 15.14
CA GLN A 99 1.98 -13.84 15.36
C GLN A 99 1.36 -12.93 14.28
N ASP A 100 2.20 -12.35 13.42
CA ASP A 100 1.81 -11.42 12.36
C ASP A 100 1.92 -12.06 10.96
N GLY A 101 2.54 -13.23 10.86
CA GLY A 101 2.59 -14.07 9.67
C GLY A 101 3.93 -14.03 8.93
N PHE A 102 5.02 -13.62 9.59
CA PHE A 102 6.36 -13.63 9.00
C PHE A 102 7.21 -14.79 9.50
N ILE A 103 8.21 -15.17 8.71
CA ILE A 103 9.22 -16.18 9.06
C ILE A 103 10.61 -15.61 8.74
N ASN A 104 11.39 -15.31 9.77
CA ASN A 104 12.79 -14.91 9.60
C ASN A 104 13.65 -16.17 9.42
N LEU A 105 14.00 -16.47 8.17
CA LEU A 105 14.77 -17.63 7.73
C LEU A 105 16.27 -17.35 7.86
N ARG A 106 16.96 -18.15 8.68
CA ARG A 106 18.42 -18.06 8.93
C ARG A 106 19.08 -19.41 8.71
N SER A 107 20.42 -19.44 8.55
CA SER A 107 21.18 -20.69 8.33
C SER A 107 20.80 -21.77 9.35
N ALA A 108 20.21 -22.87 8.85
CA ALA A 108 19.73 -23.97 9.67
C ALA A 108 20.86 -24.79 10.32
N ARG A 109 22.09 -24.65 9.80
CA ARG A 109 23.31 -25.28 10.33
C ARG A 109 24.35 -24.21 10.68
N LYS A 110 25.20 -24.52 11.66
CA LYS A 110 26.45 -23.77 11.91
C LYS A 110 27.53 -23.99 10.83
N GLU A 111 27.29 -24.90 9.90
CA GLU A 111 28.26 -25.42 8.94
C GLU A 111 27.95 -25.04 7.48
N VAL A 112 26.96 -24.17 7.23
CA VAL A 112 26.87 -23.50 5.92
C VAL A 112 28.02 -22.51 5.85
N SER A 113 29.15 -22.96 5.31
CA SER A 113 30.40 -22.21 5.20
C SER A 113 30.31 -21.13 4.12
N LEU A 114 29.51 -20.09 4.38
CA LEU A 114 29.47 -18.89 3.55
C LEU A 114 30.90 -18.31 3.39
N PRO A 115 31.27 -17.80 2.21
CA PRO A 115 32.57 -17.15 2.01
C PRO A 115 32.80 -16.00 3.00
N GLN A 116 34.07 -15.72 3.34
CA GLN A 116 34.38 -14.66 4.30
C GLN A 116 33.83 -13.29 3.84
N GLY A 117 33.01 -12.66 4.69
CA GLY A 117 32.35 -11.39 4.39
C GLY A 117 30.99 -11.51 3.69
N VAL A 118 30.55 -12.73 3.35
CA VAL A 118 29.21 -13.01 2.83
C VAL A 118 28.24 -13.28 3.98
N GLN A 119 27.00 -12.78 3.86
CA GLN A 119 25.88 -13.16 4.73
C GLN A 119 24.66 -13.52 3.87
N LEU A 120 23.86 -14.49 4.32
CA LEU A 120 22.65 -14.93 3.63
C LEU A 120 21.54 -15.17 4.66
N ALA A 121 20.39 -14.54 4.42
CA ALA A 121 19.16 -14.74 5.18
C ALA A 121 17.94 -14.48 4.27
N ALA A 122 16.74 -14.81 4.75
CA ALA A 122 15.51 -14.49 4.03
C ALA A 122 14.35 -14.19 4.99
N LYS A 123 13.30 -13.54 4.48
CA LYS A 123 12.02 -13.34 5.16
C LYS A 123 10.93 -13.98 4.32
N ALA A 124 10.22 -14.97 4.86
CA ALA A 124 8.96 -15.39 4.27
C ALA A 124 7.81 -14.55 4.84
N THR A 125 6.84 -14.19 4.00
CA THR A 125 5.59 -13.57 4.39
C THR A 125 4.44 -14.50 4.00
N CYS A 126 3.74 -15.03 4.99
CA CYS A 126 2.62 -15.94 4.79
C CYS A 126 1.38 -15.19 4.30
N LEU A 127 0.79 -15.67 3.21
CA LEU A 127 -0.39 -15.10 2.55
C LEU A 127 -1.68 -15.85 2.89
N SER A 128 -1.58 -17.12 3.28
CA SER A 128 -2.70 -17.95 3.76
C SER A 128 -3.20 -17.51 5.15
N GLU A 129 -4.31 -18.11 5.63
CA GLU A 129 -4.99 -17.80 6.89
C GLU A 129 -4.08 -17.94 8.13
N GLU A 130 -4.44 -17.27 9.25
CA GLU A 130 -3.64 -17.27 10.48
C GLU A 130 -3.21 -18.68 10.92
N GLY A 131 -1.91 -18.84 11.20
CA GLY A 131 -1.32 -20.13 11.56
C GLY A 131 -1.03 -21.08 10.38
N THR A 132 -1.23 -20.66 9.13
CA THR A 132 -0.89 -21.44 7.91
C THR A 132 0.01 -20.64 6.97
N CYS A 133 0.93 -21.32 6.28
CA CYS A 133 1.87 -20.71 5.32
C CYS A 133 2.00 -21.55 4.03
N HIS A 134 0.88 -22.02 3.49
CA HIS A 134 0.85 -22.78 2.21
C HIS A 134 1.07 -21.89 0.98
N SER A 135 0.90 -20.58 1.14
CA SER A 135 1.24 -19.57 0.13
C SER A 135 2.06 -18.47 0.79
N SER A 136 3.18 -18.07 0.19
CA SER A 136 4.10 -17.08 0.74
C SER A 136 4.96 -16.39 -0.32
N PHE A 137 5.23 -15.10 -0.14
CA PHE A 137 6.42 -14.47 -0.72
C PHE A 137 7.65 -14.81 0.13
N ILE A 138 8.82 -14.92 -0.48
CA ILE A 138 10.10 -15.01 0.24
C ILE A 138 11.09 -14.02 -0.35
N ASP A 139 11.51 -13.07 0.48
CA ASP A 139 12.55 -12.08 0.19
C ASP A 139 13.89 -12.61 0.69
N ILE A 140 14.79 -12.93 -0.24
CA ILE A 140 16.13 -13.44 0.03
C ILE A 140 17.12 -12.28 -0.06
N TYR A 141 17.92 -12.12 0.99
CA TYR A 141 18.92 -11.06 1.12
C TYR A 141 20.31 -11.67 1.24
N LEU A 142 21.13 -11.43 0.22
CA LEU A 142 22.52 -11.85 0.13
C LEU A 142 23.42 -10.62 0.22
N TYR A 143 24.22 -10.52 1.28
CA TYR A 143 25.26 -9.49 1.39
C TYR A 143 26.58 -10.02 0.84
N ALA A 144 27.21 -9.28 -0.07
CA ALA A 144 28.58 -9.53 -0.54
C ALA A 144 29.22 -8.22 -1.06
N ASP A 145 30.53 -8.03 -0.85
CA ASP A 145 31.32 -6.88 -1.33
C ASP A 145 30.76 -5.47 -1.01
N GLY A 146 29.99 -5.33 0.08
CA GLY A 146 29.35 -4.06 0.46
C GLY A 146 28.01 -3.79 -0.26
N LEU A 147 27.46 -4.79 -0.94
CA LEU A 147 26.19 -4.73 -1.66
C LEU A 147 25.19 -5.76 -1.10
N ILE A 148 23.90 -5.41 -1.15
CA ILE A 148 22.79 -6.30 -0.86
C ILE A 148 22.19 -6.76 -2.19
N TYR A 149 22.37 -8.02 -2.53
CA TYR A 149 21.67 -8.66 -3.65
C TYR A 149 20.32 -9.14 -3.13
N HIS A 150 19.24 -8.59 -3.66
CA HIS A 150 17.86 -8.96 -3.30
C HIS A 150 17.27 -9.87 -4.36
N HIS A 151 16.56 -10.91 -3.94
CA HIS A 151 15.86 -11.84 -4.82
C HIS A 151 14.53 -12.25 -4.16
N GLN A 152 13.43 -12.16 -4.89
CA GLN A 152 12.09 -12.43 -4.38
C GLN A 152 11.48 -13.62 -5.13
N ILE A 153 10.91 -14.57 -4.40
CA ILE A 153 10.15 -15.70 -4.97
C ILE A 153 8.77 -15.83 -4.37
N GLU A 154 7.90 -16.53 -5.09
CA GLU A 154 6.64 -17.06 -4.60
C GLU A 154 6.80 -18.55 -4.32
N SER A 155 6.25 -19.01 -3.20
CA SER A 155 6.08 -20.42 -2.89
C SER A 155 4.61 -20.71 -2.68
N HIS A 156 4.10 -21.67 -3.46
CA HIS A 156 2.84 -22.34 -3.20
C HIS A 156 3.11 -23.83 -2.92
N GLN A 157 2.39 -24.37 -1.95
CA GLN A 157 2.37 -25.78 -1.57
C GLN A 157 0.92 -26.25 -1.58
N GLU A 158 0.64 -27.51 -1.96
CA GLU A 158 -0.73 -28.03 -1.87
C GLU A 158 -1.21 -27.94 -0.40
N ALA A 159 -2.34 -27.26 -0.18
CA ALA A 159 -3.00 -27.32 1.11
C ALA A 159 -3.46 -28.77 1.35
N PRO A 160 -3.30 -29.33 2.57
CA PRO A 160 -3.75 -30.68 2.84
C PRO A 160 -5.24 -30.78 2.54
N LYS A 161 -5.61 -31.71 1.65
CA LYS A 161 -7.00 -31.96 1.27
C LYS A 161 -7.78 -32.29 2.53
N LYS A 162 -8.70 -31.43 2.93
CA LYS A 162 -9.70 -31.75 3.95
C LYS A 162 -10.50 -32.93 3.40
N ASP A 163 -10.41 -34.09 4.03
CA ASP A 163 -11.23 -35.25 3.66
C ASP A 163 -12.70 -34.87 3.76
N SER A 164 -13.34 -34.68 2.60
CA SER A 164 -14.71 -34.21 2.49
C SER A 164 -15.69 -35.34 2.79
N ALA A 165 -15.74 -35.76 4.05
CA ALA A 165 -16.85 -36.53 4.59
C ALA A 165 -18.11 -35.64 4.58
N GLU A 166 -18.92 -35.74 3.53
CA GLU A 166 -20.20 -35.06 3.41
C GLU A 166 -21.21 -35.59 4.46
N GLU A 167 -21.20 -35.04 5.67
CA GLU A 167 -22.46 -34.96 6.44
C GLU A 167 -23.40 -33.99 5.74
N LYS A 168 -24.28 -34.53 4.88
CA LYS A 168 -25.46 -33.81 4.41
C LYS A 168 -26.36 -33.47 5.59
N LYS A 169 -26.23 -32.24 6.10
CA LYS A 169 -27.28 -31.60 6.91
C LYS A 169 -28.18 -30.82 5.97
N GLU A 170 -29.42 -31.29 5.87
CA GLU A 170 -30.49 -30.56 5.19
C GLU A 170 -30.77 -29.28 5.98
N GLU A 171 -30.65 -28.13 5.31
CA GLU A 171 -31.01 -26.83 5.89
C GLU A 171 -32.52 -26.60 5.70
N PRO A 172 -33.27 -26.16 6.73
CA PRO A 172 -34.72 -26.19 6.70
C PRO A 172 -35.29 -25.08 5.81
N THR A 173 -36.09 -25.47 4.81
CA THR A 173 -36.86 -24.55 3.97
C THR A 173 -37.84 -23.71 4.79
N SER A 174 -37.80 -22.39 4.62
CA SER A 174 -38.80 -21.43 5.10
C SER A 174 -39.04 -20.38 4.01
N PRO A 175 -40.26 -19.81 3.86
CA PRO A 175 -40.74 -19.46 2.53
C PRO A 175 -40.34 -18.07 2.02
N GLU A 176 -39.94 -18.05 0.75
CA GLU A 176 -40.39 -17.13 -0.31
C GLU A 176 -41.19 -15.90 0.17
N GLN A 177 -40.51 -14.74 0.21
CA GLN A 177 -41.16 -13.42 0.17
C GLN A 177 -40.69 -12.70 -1.08
N THR A 178 -41.59 -12.57 -2.06
CA THR A 178 -41.34 -11.88 -3.33
C THR A 178 -41.45 -10.36 -3.16
N GLU A 179 -40.30 -9.68 -3.19
CA GLU A 179 -40.17 -8.24 -3.48
C GLU A 179 -39.37 -8.11 -4.80
N PRO A 180 -39.61 -7.09 -5.63
CA PRO A 180 -39.17 -7.09 -7.02
C PRO A 180 -37.65 -6.88 -7.17
N GLU A 181 -37.02 -7.80 -7.89
CA GLU A 181 -35.62 -7.70 -8.31
C GLU A 181 -35.49 -6.75 -9.50
N ASP A 182 -34.99 -5.53 -9.27
CA ASP A 182 -34.47 -4.64 -10.32
C ASP A 182 -33.11 -5.20 -10.84
N GLU A 183 -33.16 -6.40 -11.43
CA GLU A 183 -32.04 -7.04 -12.15
C GLU A 183 -31.75 -6.31 -13.46
N LEU A 184 -31.07 -5.17 -13.33
CA LEU A 184 -30.11 -4.70 -14.33
C LEU A 184 -28.70 -5.03 -13.84
N GLU A 185 -28.42 -6.33 -13.74
CA GLU A 185 -27.05 -6.82 -13.77
C GLU A 185 -26.46 -6.47 -15.15
N SER A 186 -25.55 -5.50 -15.17
CA SER A 186 -24.71 -5.25 -16.34
C SER A 186 -23.79 -6.45 -16.52
N GLU A 187 -23.81 -7.12 -17.67
CA GLU A 187 -22.93 -8.25 -17.99
C GLU A 187 -21.46 -7.80 -18.07
N GLY A 188 -20.82 -7.61 -16.91
CA GLY A 188 -19.44 -7.14 -16.81
C GLY A 188 -18.46 -8.18 -17.35
N GLY A 189 -18.00 -7.98 -18.59
CA GLY A 189 -17.18 -8.94 -19.31
C GLY A 189 -16.36 -8.30 -20.44
N ALA A 190 -15.04 -8.52 -20.38
CA ALA A 190 -14.01 -8.09 -21.35
C ALA A 190 -13.80 -6.55 -21.47
N ASP A 191 -12.62 -5.98 -21.18
CA ASP A 191 -11.31 -6.57 -20.87
C ASP A 191 -10.50 -5.69 -19.90
N GLU A 192 -10.80 -5.77 -18.60
CA GLU A 192 -9.87 -5.28 -17.56
C GLU A 192 -8.46 -5.86 -17.82
N VAL A 193 -7.53 -5.00 -18.26
CA VAL A 193 -6.10 -5.33 -18.38
C VAL A 193 -5.50 -5.25 -16.98
N GLU A 194 -5.70 -6.33 -16.22
CA GLU A 194 -4.93 -6.60 -15.02
C GLU A 194 -3.46 -6.79 -15.44
N GLY A 195 -2.67 -5.72 -15.31
CA GLY A 195 -1.23 -5.76 -15.56
C GLY A 195 -0.52 -6.69 -14.56
N ASP A 196 0.71 -7.08 -14.87
CA ASP A 196 1.40 -8.12 -14.11
C ASP A 196 1.48 -7.82 -12.60
N PRO A 197 1.28 -8.83 -11.74
CA PRO A 197 1.31 -8.67 -10.30
C PRO A 197 2.77 -8.45 -9.85
N GLY A 198 3.08 -7.23 -9.42
CA GLY A 198 4.44 -6.75 -9.18
C GLY A 198 5.02 -7.14 -7.82
N HIS A 199 5.87 -6.27 -7.27
CA HIS A 199 6.67 -6.56 -6.08
C HIS A 199 5.88 -6.42 -4.76
N TYR A 200 6.37 -7.13 -3.75
CA TYR A 200 6.04 -6.93 -2.34
C TYR A 200 6.45 -5.52 -1.85
N VAL A 201 5.75 -4.97 -0.85
CA VAL A 201 5.99 -3.58 -0.33
C VAL A 201 6.52 -3.57 1.12
N GLY A 202 7.23 -4.64 1.50
CA GLY A 202 7.98 -4.70 2.76
C GLY A 202 9.10 -3.67 2.86
N SER A 203 9.43 -3.26 4.08
CA SER A 203 10.55 -2.38 4.38
C SER A 203 11.88 -3.12 4.27
N VAL A 204 12.50 -3.08 3.08
CA VAL A 204 13.81 -3.72 2.83
C VAL A 204 14.88 -3.26 3.83
N LYS A 205 14.82 -2.00 4.29
CA LYS A 205 15.68 -1.49 5.36
C LYS A 205 15.53 -2.28 6.65
N GLU A 206 14.30 -2.45 7.14
CA GLU A 206 14.02 -3.18 8.38
C GLU A 206 14.34 -4.66 8.22
N ASP A 207 14.09 -5.25 7.05
CA ASP A 207 14.46 -6.64 6.77
C ASP A 207 15.98 -6.83 6.83
N ILE A 208 16.76 -5.94 6.22
CA ILE A 208 18.23 -5.96 6.31
C ILE A 208 18.69 -5.79 7.78
N GLU A 209 18.21 -4.76 8.48
CA GLU A 209 18.62 -4.46 9.87
C GLU A 209 18.20 -5.56 10.87
N ASN A 210 17.13 -6.29 10.61
CA ASN A 210 16.72 -7.44 11.42
C ASN A 210 17.44 -8.74 11.03
N LEU A 211 17.65 -9.01 9.75
CA LEU A 211 18.17 -10.30 9.27
C LEU A 211 19.70 -10.37 9.18
N LEU A 212 20.37 -9.27 8.87
CA LEU A 212 21.79 -9.26 8.52
C LEU A 212 22.60 -8.38 9.49
N ASP A 213 23.77 -8.86 9.90
CA ASP A 213 24.72 -8.13 10.74
C ASP A 213 25.50 -7.09 9.88
N VAL A 214 24.77 -6.18 9.24
CA VAL A 214 25.29 -5.18 8.28
C VAL A 214 24.75 -3.78 8.57
N LYS A 215 25.66 -2.84 8.80
CA LYS A 215 25.32 -1.43 9.02
C LYS A 215 25.21 -0.72 7.67
N PRO A 216 24.30 0.27 7.52
CA PRO A 216 24.26 1.09 6.31
C PRO A 216 25.60 1.79 6.13
N GLU A 217 26.00 2.05 4.88
CA GLU A 217 27.16 2.91 4.66
C GLU A 217 26.82 4.31 5.21
N PRO A 218 27.71 4.96 5.99
CA PRO A 218 27.50 6.34 6.38
C PRO A 218 27.39 7.16 5.10
N LYS A 219 26.29 7.91 4.94
CA LYS A 219 26.14 8.85 3.82
C LYS A 219 27.40 9.68 3.75
N LYS A 220 28.10 9.59 2.63
CA LYS A 220 29.12 10.58 2.31
C LYS A 220 28.36 11.88 2.07
N ASP A 221 28.37 12.75 3.07
CA ASP A 221 28.25 14.18 2.80
C ASP A 221 29.27 14.48 1.70
N GLU A 222 28.79 14.86 0.51
CA GLU A 222 29.70 15.40 -0.49
C GLU A 222 30.42 16.57 0.16
N PRO A 223 31.77 16.59 0.22
CA PRO A 223 32.47 17.73 0.75
C PRO A 223 32.08 18.90 -0.12
N LYS A 224 31.35 19.87 0.47
CA LYS A 224 31.02 21.14 -0.18
C LYS A 224 32.29 21.62 -0.86
N LYS A 225 32.26 21.79 -2.18
CA LYS A 225 33.29 22.55 -2.86
C LYS A 225 33.23 23.96 -2.29
N GLU A 226 34.12 24.26 -1.34
CA GLU A 226 34.54 25.63 -1.12
C GLU A 226 35.15 26.08 -2.44
N GLU A 227 34.46 26.97 -3.14
CA GLU A 227 35.01 27.60 -4.33
C GLU A 227 36.27 28.37 -3.91
N PRO A 228 37.46 28.01 -4.41
CA PRO A 228 38.66 28.76 -4.07
C PRO A 228 38.48 30.16 -4.64
N LYS A 229 38.53 31.18 -3.77
CA LYS A 229 38.44 32.58 -4.19
C LYS A 229 39.62 32.92 -5.11
N SER A 230 39.37 32.85 -6.42
CA SER A 230 40.27 33.38 -7.43
C SER A 230 40.38 34.89 -7.25
N GLY A 231 41.53 35.35 -6.79
CA GLY A 231 41.87 36.76 -6.76
C GLY A 231 42.53 37.16 -8.06
N GLU A 232 41.81 37.82 -8.97
CA GLU A 232 42.43 38.48 -10.11
C GLU A 232 43.02 39.84 -9.73
N PRO A 233 44.13 40.27 -10.37
CA PRO A 233 44.93 41.39 -9.89
C PRO A 233 44.32 42.75 -10.25
N LYS A 234 44.59 43.75 -9.41
CA LYS A 234 44.39 45.16 -9.77
C LYS A 234 45.21 45.51 -11.02
N LYS A 235 44.61 46.24 -11.94
CA LYS A 235 45.29 46.96 -13.01
C LYS A 235 45.05 48.46 -12.81
N GLU A 236 46.12 49.24 -12.83
CA GLU A 236 46.05 50.70 -12.64
C GLU A 236 45.85 51.40 -13.99
N GLU A 237 44.97 52.41 -14.02
CA GLU A 237 44.97 53.45 -15.05
C GLU A 237 44.80 54.84 -14.39
N PRO A 238 45.33 55.92 -14.99
CA PRO A 238 45.73 57.10 -14.23
C PRO A 238 44.66 58.18 -14.05
N LYS A 239 44.87 59.04 -13.04
CA LYS A 239 44.15 60.31 -12.89
C LYS A 239 44.33 61.21 -14.11
N LYS A 240 43.31 62.01 -14.40
CA LYS A 240 43.41 63.27 -15.15
C LYS A 240 42.54 64.34 -14.50
N GLU A 241 42.79 65.60 -14.85
CA GLU A 241 42.45 66.77 -14.02
C GLU A 241 41.12 67.45 -14.36
N GLU A 242 40.74 68.37 -13.48
CA GLU A 242 39.55 69.24 -13.43
C GLU A 242 39.55 70.32 -14.55
N PRO A 243 38.42 71.03 -14.82
CA PRO A 243 38.05 72.18 -13.98
C PRO A 243 36.54 72.41 -13.76
N GLU A 244 36.22 73.35 -12.86
CA GLU A 244 34.86 73.80 -12.48
C GLU A 244 34.24 74.85 -13.43
N ALA A 245 32.90 74.86 -13.50
CA ALA A 245 31.99 76.02 -13.67
C ALA A 245 30.53 75.51 -13.70
N GLU A 246 29.48 76.19 -13.24
CA GLU A 246 29.29 77.36 -12.37
C GLU A 246 27.88 77.24 -11.73
N THR A 247 27.53 78.07 -10.73
CA THR A 247 26.15 78.09 -10.17
C THR A 247 25.53 79.50 -10.20
N PRO A 248 24.19 79.57 -10.22
CA PRO A 248 23.53 80.55 -9.36
C PRO A 248 22.40 79.96 -8.49
N LYS A 249 22.09 80.68 -7.41
CA LYS A 249 21.16 80.28 -6.31
C LYS A 249 19.78 80.93 -6.46
N LYS A 250 18.83 80.47 -5.63
CA LYS A 250 17.74 81.20 -4.88
C LYS A 250 16.44 80.37 -4.86
N ASP A 251 15.58 80.39 -3.82
CA ASP A 251 15.63 80.94 -2.46
C ASP A 251 14.79 80.06 -1.50
N GLU A 252 15.16 80.05 -0.22
CA GLU A 252 14.29 79.80 0.97
C GLU A 252 14.25 81.13 1.79
N PRO A 253 13.41 81.38 2.84
CA PRO A 253 12.85 80.39 3.81
C PRO A 253 11.53 80.75 4.59
N LYS A 254 11.16 79.92 5.61
CA LYS A 254 10.37 80.25 6.85
C LYS A 254 8.84 80.55 6.68
N LYS A 255 7.92 80.36 7.67
CA LYS A 255 8.03 80.08 9.12
C LYS A 255 6.71 79.49 9.74
N ASP A 256 6.88 78.79 10.87
CA ASP A 256 6.02 78.36 12.01
C ASP A 256 4.52 78.80 12.19
N GLU A 257 3.66 77.82 12.54
CA GLU A 257 2.73 77.69 13.73
C GLU A 257 1.82 78.87 14.25
N PRO A 258 0.94 78.66 15.27
CA PRO A 258 -0.21 77.72 15.37
C PRO A 258 -1.51 78.40 15.93
N LYS A 259 -2.64 77.66 16.08
CA LYS A 259 -3.68 77.93 17.14
C LYS A 259 -4.65 76.77 17.42
N LYS A 260 -5.58 76.96 18.38
CA LYS A 260 -5.97 75.97 19.42
C LYS A 260 -7.50 75.84 19.67
N ASP A 261 -7.90 74.71 20.25
CA ASP A 261 -9.08 74.40 21.11
C ASP A 261 -10.54 74.40 20.57
N GLU A 262 -11.15 73.18 20.53
CA GLU A 262 -12.42 72.68 21.17
C GLU A 262 -13.77 73.47 21.15
N PRO A 263 -14.98 72.87 21.44
CA PRO A 263 -15.25 71.60 22.15
C PRO A 263 -16.38 70.63 21.66
N LYS A 264 -16.19 69.34 22.00
CA LYS A 264 -17.13 68.25 22.44
C LYS A 264 -18.64 68.21 22.07
N LYS A 265 -19.06 67.03 21.55
CA LYS A 265 -20.00 66.01 22.15
C LYS A 265 -20.23 64.84 21.15
N GLN A 266 -20.57 63.58 21.50
CA GLN A 266 -20.53 62.77 22.74
C GLN A 266 -20.78 61.28 22.38
N GLU A 267 -19.96 60.31 22.80
CA GLU A 267 -20.14 58.86 22.54
C GLU A 267 -19.76 57.94 23.74
N PRO A 268 -20.32 56.71 23.86
CA PRO A 268 -20.02 55.76 24.94
C PRO A 268 -19.01 54.63 24.59
N LYS A 269 -18.56 53.90 25.63
CA LYS A 269 -17.70 52.69 25.64
C LYS A 269 -18.22 51.74 26.76
N PRO A 270 -17.85 50.45 26.90
CA PRO A 270 -16.48 49.88 26.93
C PRO A 270 -16.38 48.58 26.05
N GLU A 271 -15.62 47.48 26.25
CA GLU A 271 -14.61 47.05 27.25
C GLU A 271 -13.70 45.93 26.69
N THR A 272 -12.53 45.67 27.31
CA THR A 272 -11.81 44.36 27.32
C THR A 272 -10.89 44.25 28.55
N PRO A 273 -10.75 43.07 29.18
CA PRO A 273 -9.56 42.74 29.98
C PRO A 273 -9.04 41.28 29.85
N LYS A 274 -7.91 40.98 30.53
CA LYS A 274 -7.25 39.65 30.61
C LYS A 274 -7.10 39.15 32.06
N ILE A 275 -6.75 37.87 32.19
CA ILE A 275 -6.56 37.03 33.40
C ILE A 275 -5.46 37.58 34.36
N PRO A 276 -5.62 37.47 35.70
CA PRO A 276 -4.71 36.65 36.54
C PRO A 276 -5.37 35.90 37.74
N VAL A 277 -4.55 35.14 38.49
CA VAL A 277 -4.88 34.10 39.51
C VAL A 277 -4.95 34.63 40.96
N PRO A 278 -5.75 34.00 41.86
CA PRO A 278 -5.54 34.14 43.33
C PRO A 278 -5.59 32.83 44.17
N THR A 279 -4.96 32.90 45.36
CA THR A 279 -5.14 32.09 46.60
C THR A 279 -4.77 33.00 47.81
N PRO A 280 -4.93 32.67 49.12
CA PRO A 280 -5.58 31.52 49.80
C PRO A 280 -6.50 31.89 51.04
N ARG A 281 -7.17 30.88 51.64
CA ARG A 281 -7.66 30.80 53.07
C ARG A 281 -8.76 31.79 53.53
N PRO A 282 -9.36 31.64 54.75
CA PRO A 282 -9.51 30.46 55.64
C PRO A 282 -10.98 30.21 56.12
N GLU A 283 -11.27 29.06 56.76
CA GLU A 283 -11.97 28.96 58.08
C GLU A 283 -12.05 27.50 58.61
N THR A 284 -12.73 27.26 59.75
CA THR A 284 -12.44 26.12 60.68
C THR A 284 -13.71 25.30 61.09
N PRO A 285 -13.75 24.39 62.11
CA PRO A 285 -14.16 23.01 61.82
C PRO A 285 -15.41 22.51 62.60
N LYS A 286 -15.99 21.39 62.12
CA LYS A 286 -16.85 20.50 62.93
C LYS A 286 -16.48 19.03 62.72
N LYS A 287 -16.95 18.21 63.66
CA LYS A 287 -16.57 16.84 63.97
C LYS A 287 -17.83 15.96 63.86
N ASP A 288 -17.70 14.69 63.47
CA ASP A 288 -18.14 13.54 64.31
C ASP A 288 -17.99 12.16 63.62
N GLU A 289 -17.31 11.29 64.36
CA GLU A 289 -17.25 9.81 64.43
C GLU A 289 -17.06 8.89 63.19
N PRO A 290 -16.31 7.76 63.35
CA PRO A 290 -15.94 6.87 62.26
C PRO A 290 -16.89 5.69 62.08
N LYS A 291 -16.87 5.09 60.88
CA LYS A 291 -17.50 3.78 60.61
C LYS A 291 -16.47 2.83 60.03
N LYS A 292 -16.45 1.58 60.52
CA LYS A 292 -15.50 0.52 60.15
C LYS A 292 -15.32 0.40 58.63
N GLU A 293 -14.06 0.27 58.20
CA GLU A 293 -13.71 -0.52 57.03
C GLU A 293 -13.35 -1.96 57.46
N GLU A 294 -13.73 -2.94 56.65
CA GLU A 294 -13.21 -4.31 56.74
C GLU A 294 -12.45 -4.59 55.43
N PRO A 295 -11.27 -5.25 55.49
CA PRO A 295 -10.38 -5.32 54.34
C PRO A 295 -10.93 -6.25 53.27
N LYS A 296 -11.33 -5.69 52.12
CA LYS A 296 -11.44 -6.48 50.89
C LYS A 296 -10.03 -6.93 50.47
N LYS A 297 -9.90 -8.21 50.13
CA LYS A 297 -8.71 -8.72 49.45
C LYS A 297 -8.51 -7.98 48.13
N GLU A 298 -7.29 -7.56 47.87
CA GLU A 298 -6.83 -7.37 46.50
C GLU A 298 -6.64 -8.75 45.86
N GLU A 299 -7.37 -9.02 44.79
CA GLU A 299 -6.91 -9.99 43.78
C GLU A 299 -5.94 -9.24 42.85
N PRO A 300 -4.85 -9.88 42.40
CA PRO A 300 -3.83 -9.19 41.61
C PRO A 300 -4.45 -8.72 40.29
N ALA A 301 -4.38 -7.40 40.04
CA ALA A 301 -4.77 -6.84 38.76
C ALA A 301 -3.92 -7.49 37.65
N THR A 302 -4.58 -8.23 36.75
CA THR A 302 -3.93 -8.76 35.55
C THR A 302 -3.47 -7.59 34.69
N ASP A 303 -2.16 -7.45 34.53
CA ASP A 303 -1.53 -6.41 33.71
C ASP A 303 -1.76 -6.70 32.21
N SER A 304 -3.01 -6.51 31.78
CA SER A 304 -3.44 -6.69 30.39
C SER A 304 -2.88 -5.53 29.56
N LYS A 305 -1.62 -5.68 29.14
CA LYS A 305 -0.97 -4.89 28.08
C LYS A 305 -2.01 -4.54 27.02
N PRO A 306 -2.22 -3.24 26.71
CA PRO A 306 -3.32 -2.82 25.85
C PRO A 306 -3.24 -3.53 24.50
N GLU A 307 -4.36 -4.14 24.11
CA GLU A 307 -4.47 -4.88 22.86
C GLU A 307 -4.22 -3.94 21.68
N ILE A 308 -3.04 -4.08 21.08
CA ILE A 308 -2.65 -3.29 19.91
C ILE A 308 -3.53 -3.77 18.76
N LYS A 309 -4.55 -2.98 18.42
CA LYS A 309 -5.45 -3.28 17.30
C LYS A 309 -4.61 -3.52 16.03
N LYS A 310 -4.62 -4.75 15.53
CA LYS A 310 -3.99 -5.11 14.26
C LYS A 310 -4.49 -4.15 13.17
N VAL A 311 -3.57 -3.59 12.38
CA VAL A 311 -3.89 -2.64 11.31
C VAL A 311 -4.63 -3.37 10.18
N SER A 312 -5.44 -2.66 9.38
CA SER A 312 -6.00 -3.24 8.15
C SER A 312 -4.87 -3.74 7.25
N GLN A 313 -4.98 -4.97 6.75
CA GLN A 313 -4.00 -5.57 5.82
C GLN A 313 -4.67 -6.07 4.55
N ALA A 314 -4.35 -5.44 3.42
CA ALA A 314 -4.44 -6.05 2.10
C ALA A 314 -3.36 -7.13 2.00
N ILE A 315 -3.75 -8.36 1.67
CA ILE A 315 -2.86 -9.52 1.63
C ILE A 315 -2.89 -10.11 0.21
N GLY A 316 -1.71 -10.26 -0.39
CA GLY A 316 -1.57 -10.70 -1.78
C GLY A 316 -2.03 -9.64 -2.81
N PRO A 317 -2.17 -10.04 -4.09
CA PRO A 317 -2.62 -9.15 -5.16
C PRO A 317 -4.14 -8.90 -5.11
N VAL A 318 -4.58 -7.86 -5.81
CA VAL A 318 -5.98 -7.40 -5.87
C VAL A 318 -6.98 -8.44 -6.40
N ASN A 319 -6.51 -9.44 -7.16
CA ASN A 319 -7.30 -10.44 -7.88
C ASN A 319 -7.13 -11.89 -7.39
N GLN A 320 -6.29 -12.11 -6.38
CA GLN A 320 -6.12 -13.39 -5.68
C GLN A 320 -5.75 -13.13 -4.21
N GLY A 321 -6.46 -12.19 -3.60
CA GLY A 321 -6.09 -11.60 -2.31
C GLY A 321 -7.12 -11.83 -1.20
N ARG A 322 -6.80 -11.31 -0.02
CA ARG A 322 -7.70 -11.25 1.13
C ARG A 322 -7.47 -9.98 1.95
N LEU A 323 -8.41 -9.68 2.84
CA LEU A 323 -8.40 -8.50 3.72
C LEU A 323 -8.47 -8.93 5.18
N GLU A 324 -7.60 -8.39 6.03
CA GLU A 324 -7.68 -8.51 7.49
C GLU A 324 -7.94 -7.14 8.13
N ASN A 325 -8.65 -7.13 9.27
CA ASN A 325 -8.97 -5.93 10.07
C ASN A 325 -9.57 -4.77 9.25
N ALA A 326 -10.55 -5.09 8.40
CA ALA A 326 -11.14 -4.16 7.45
C ALA A 326 -11.77 -2.91 8.08
N MET A 327 -11.60 -1.76 7.42
CA MET A 327 -12.41 -0.57 7.66
C MET A 327 -13.80 -0.77 7.04
N ASN A 328 -14.86 -0.64 7.84
CA ASN A 328 -16.23 -0.63 7.34
C ASN A 328 -16.63 0.82 6.93
N ILE A 329 -16.82 1.04 5.63
CA ILE A 329 -17.09 2.37 5.04
C ILE A 329 -18.52 2.84 5.32
N LEU A 330 -19.49 1.92 5.37
CA LEU A 330 -20.87 2.23 5.76
C LEU A 330 -20.94 2.73 7.21
N ARG A 331 -20.26 2.04 8.12
CA ARG A 331 -20.14 2.43 9.54
C ARG A 331 -19.45 3.79 9.71
N TYR A 332 -18.46 4.10 8.86
CA TYR A 332 -17.83 5.42 8.83
C TYR A 332 -18.83 6.51 8.39
N GLN A 333 -19.57 6.27 7.30
CA GLN A 333 -20.62 7.16 6.79
C GLN A 333 -21.68 7.49 7.85
N GLU A 334 -22.17 6.49 8.58
CA GLU A 334 -23.14 6.65 9.68
C GLU A 334 -22.64 7.49 10.87
N THR A 335 -21.32 7.61 11.05
CA THR A 335 -20.71 8.19 12.25
C THR A 335 -19.97 9.51 12.00
N HIS A 336 -19.67 9.83 10.75
CA HIS A 336 -18.87 11.00 10.35
C HIS A 336 -19.63 11.90 9.36
N GLU A 337 -20.92 12.13 9.61
CA GLU A 337 -21.66 13.10 8.81
C GLU A 337 -21.10 14.52 8.98
N PRO A 338 -20.93 15.29 7.90
CA PRO A 338 -21.28 14.97 6.52
C PRO A 338 -20.07 14.51 5.68
N THR A 339 -19.99 13.21 5.35
CA THR A 339 -18.90 12.64 4.52
C THR A 339 -18.86 13.15 3.08
N GLY A 340 -20.02 13.53 2.51
CA GLY A 340 -20.17 13.88 1.09
C GLY A 340 -20.24 12.67 0.14
N PHE A 341 -20.30 11.45 0.67
CA PHE A 341 -20.52 10.22 -0.11
C PHE A 341 -21.64 9.35 0.47
N LYS A 342 -22.18 8.44 -0.35
CA LYS A 342 -23.13 7.40 0.06
C LYS A 342 -22.77 6.04 -0.55
N VAL A 343 -22.69 5.02 0.30
CA VAL A 343 -22.60 3.60 -0.07
C VAL A 343 -23.94 3.14 -0.67
N MET A 344 -23.87 2.53 -1.85
CA MET A 344 -25.00 1.90 -2.54
C MET A 344 -25.11 0.42 -2.15
N ARG A 345 -26.31 -0.17 -2.34
CA ARG A 345 -26.58 -1.61 -2.14
C ARG A 345 -25.93 -2.23 -0.87
N PRO A 346 -25.98 -1.60 0.32
CA PRO A 346 -25.17 -2.00 1.48
C PRO A 346 -25.38 -3.46 1.93
N ALA A 347 -26.56 -4.03 1.64
CA ALA A 347 -26.91 -5.44 1.86
C ALA A 347 -26.01 -6.45 1.12
N ARG A 348 -25.27 -6.05 0.07
CA ARG A 348 -24.27 -6.91 -0.60
C ARG A 348 -23.04 -7.22 0.27
N LEU A 349 -22.85 -6.50 1.40
CA LEU A 349 -21.71 -6.63 2.31
C LEU A 349 -20.34 -6.44 1.63
N THR A 350 -20.30 -5.58 0.61
CA THR A 350 -19.14 -5.20 -0.19
C THR A 350 -18.50 -3.86 0.22
N HIS A 351 -18.93 -3.31 1.36
CA HIS A 351 -18.60 -1.96 1.82
C HIS A 351 -17.36 -1.89 2.73
N PHE A 352 -16.40 -2.81 2.54
CA PHE A 352 -15.21 -2.95 3.37
C PHE A 352 -13.93 -2.57 2.60
N ALA A 353 -12.91 -2.09 3.30
CA ALA A 353 -11.72 -1.50 2.70
C ALA A 353 -10.48 -1.61 3.59
N THR A 354 -9.31 -1.34 3.02
CA THR A 354 -8.14 -0.85 3.79
C THR A 354 -8.40 0.56 4.32
N ASN A 355 -7.66 0.96 5.37
CA ASN A 355 -7.69 2.33 5.89
C ASN A 355 -7.28 3.36 4.82
N GLU A 356 -6.35 3.01 3.94
CA GLU A 356 -5.84 3.84 2.86
C GLU A 356 -6.88 4.09 1.77
N LEU A 357 -7.62 3.06 1.34
CA LEU A 357 -8.76 3.21 0.44
C LEU A 357 -9.89 4.01 1.12
N GLY A 358 -10.18 3.74 2.39
CA GLY A 358 -11.18 4.48 3.17
C GLY A 358 -10.84 5.98 3.34
N TYR A 359 -9.55 6.30 3.48
CA TYR A 359 -9.06 7.68 3.46
C TYR A 359 -9.31 8.34 2.09
N ILE A 360 -8.98 7.67 0.98
CA ILE A 360 -9.21 8.20 -0.37
C ILE A 360 -10.70 8.39 -0.68
N VAL A 361 -11.54 7.41 -0.32
CA VAL A 361 -13.01 7.52 -0.36
C VAL A 361 -13.51 8.74 0.40
N THR A 362 -12.96 8.99 1.59
CA THR A 362 -13.31 10.16 2.42
C THR A 362 -12.83 11.47 1.77
N GLN A 363 -11.62 11.53 1.21
CA GLN A 363 -11.15 12.72 0.48
C GLN A 363 -12.05 13.00 -0.74
N MET A 364 -12.44 11.98 -1.50
CA MET A 364 -13.36 12.14 -2.64
C MET A 364 -14.73 12.67 -2.23
N GLY A 365 -15.31 12.19 -1.12
CA GLY A 365 -16.58 12.71 -0.61
C GLY A 365 -16.50 14.17 -0.14
N LEU A 366 -15.47 14.51 0.65
CA LEU A 366 -15.23 15.87 1.12
C LEU A 366 -14.95 16.85 -0.03
N PHE A 367 -14.20 16.40 -1.04
CA PHE A 367 -13.94 17.13 -2.27
C PHE A 367 -15.23 17.36 -3.07
N THR A 368 -16.04 16.31 -3.26
CA THR A 368 -17.34 16.37 -3.94
C THR A 368 -18.24 17.42 -3.30
N LYS A 369 -18.38 17.39 -1.97
CA LYS A 369 -19.19 18.36 -1.23
C LYS A 369 -18.66 19.80 -1.32
N LYS A 370 -17.34 19.98 -1.48
CA LYS A 370 -16.69 21.29 -1.62
C LYS A 370 -16.90 21.90 -3.01
N GLU A 371 -16.63 21.14 -4.08
CA GLU A 371 -16.73 21.64 -5.45
C GLU A 371 -18.18 21.68 -5.96
N MET A 372 -19.04 20.79 -5.47
CA MET A 372 -20.45 20.68 -5.87
C MET A 372 -21.37 20.67 -4.62
N PRO A 373 -21.64 21.83 -4.00
CA PRO A 373 -22.51 21.91 -2.83
C PRO A 373 -23.91 21.33 -3.09
N GLY A 374 -24.25 20.24 -2.40
CA GLY A 374 -25.51 19.52 -2.56
C GLY A 374 -25.44 18.27 -3.46
N TYR A 375 -24.28 17.96 -4.04
CA TYR A 375 -23.98 16.65 -4.63
C TYR A 375 -23.57 15.65 -3.54
N VAL A 376 -23.90 14.36 -3.72
CA VAL A 376 -23.40 13.26 -2.89
C VAL A 376 -22.81 12.18 -3.80
N MET A 377 -21.52 11.89 -3.66
CA MET A 377 -20.84 10.88 -4.46
C MET A 377 -21.41 9.49 -4.12
N SER A 378 -21.72 8.67 -5.12
CA SER A 378 -22.26 7.32 -4.90
C SER A 378 -21.16 6.28 -5.10
N ILE A 379 -21.01 5.36 -4.14
CA ILE A 379 -19.97 4.32 -4.11
C ILE A 379 -20.65 2.96 -4.19
N GLY A 380 -20.21 2.09 -5.10
CA GLY A 380 -20.66 0.72 -5.21
C GLY A 380 -19.81 -0.22 -4.35
N ASP A 381 -19.26 -1.24 -4.98
CA ASP A 381 -18.54 -2.32 -4.32
C ASP A 381 -17.06 -1.92 -4.07
N LEU A 382 -16.53 -2.36 -2.93
CA LEU A 382 -15.13 -2.16 -2.55
C LEU A 382 -14.43 -3.50 -2.31
N SER A 383 -14.85 -4.21 -1.26
CA SER A 383 -14.38 -5.55 -0.90
C SER A 383 -15.35 -6.19 0.09
N ARG A 384 -15.35 -7.52 0.15
CA ARG A 384 -15.91 -8.28 1.29
C ARG A 384 -15.08 -8.00 2.55
N GLU A 385 -15.68 -8.20 3.74
CA GLU A 385 -15.01 -7.99 5.04
C GLU A 385 -13.66 -8.72 5.17
N LYS A 386 -13.58 -9.95 4.64
CA LYS A 386 -12.36 -10.77 4.61
C LYS A 386 -11.67 -10.80 3.23
N GLY A 387 -12.16 -10.01 2.28
CA GLY A 387 -11.70 -10.05 0.89
C GLY A 387 -12.08 -11.35 0.17
N GLY A 388 -11.22 -11.78 -0.75
CA GLY A 388 -11.47 -12.90 -1.67
C GLY A 388 -12.43 -12.54 -2.81
N LYS A 389 -12.57 -13.47 -3.78
CA LYS A 389 -13.35 -13.28 -5.02
C LYS A 389 -14.75 -12.70 -4.75
N LEU A 390 -15.13 -11.70 -5.54
CA LEU A 390 -16.41 -11.00 -5.47
C LEU A 390 -17.21 -11.14 -6.77
N GLY A 391 -18.13 -12.11 -6.83
CA GLY A 391 -19.03 -12.28 -7.98
C GLY A 391 -18.30 -12.47 -9.31
N SER A 392 -18.62 -11.60 -10.28
CA SER A 392 -17.97 -11.49 -11.59
C SER A 392 -16.70 -10.60 -11.60
N HIS A 393 -16.51 -9.74 -10.59
CA HIS A 393 -15.36 -8.84 -10.52
C HIS A 393 -14.05 -9.65 -10.49
N LYS A 394 -13.05 -9.25 -11.29
CA LYS A 394 -11.72 -9.90 -11.30
C LYS A 394 -10.95 -9.56 -10.02
N SER A 395 -10.95 -8.28 -9.67
CA SER A 395 -10.25 -7.72 -8.51
C SER A 395 -11.16 -7.56 -7.27
N HIS A 396 -11.04 -6.49 -6.48
CA HIS A 396 -11.78 -6.26 -5.21
C HIS A 396 -11.47 -7.24 -4.06
N GLN A 397 -10.42 -8.07 -4.19
CA GLN A 397 -10.21 -9.19 -3.26
C GLN A 397 -9.39 -8.82 -2.02
N ASN A 398 -8.73 -7.67 -1.97
CA ASN A 398 -7.87 -7.25 -0.85
C ASN A 398 -8.18 -5.85 -0.28
N GLY A 399 -9.31 -5.22 -0.64
CA GLY A 399 -9.71 -3.92 -0.07
C GLY A 399 -8.91 -2.70 -0.56
N LEU A 400 -8.31 -2.77 -1.76
CA LEU A 400 -7.63 -1.65 -2.43
C LEU A 400 -8.44 -1.06 -3.60
N ASP A 401 -9.55 -1.68 -3.98
CA ASP A 401 -10.41 -1.30 -5.12
C ASP A 401 -11.74 -0.70 -4.65
N ALA A 402 -12.30 0.25 -5.40
CA ALA A 402 -13.65 0.77 -5.21
C ALA A 402 -14.30 1.24 -6.51
N ASP A 403 -15.54 0.81 -6.74
CA ASP A 403 -16.37 1.32 -7.84
C ASP A 403 -17.09 2.59 -7.42
N VAL A 404 -16.96 3.65 -8.23
CA VAL A 404 -17.52 4.97 -7.92
C VAL A 404 -18.32 5.50 -9.10
N ALA A 405 -19.51 6.03 -8.82
CA ALA A 405 -20.40 6.56 -9.83
C ALA A 405 -19.83 7.84 -10.45
N LEU A 406 -19.93 7.95 -11.77
CA LEU A 406 -19.55 9.15 -12.51
C LEU A 406 -20.51 10.32 -12.19
N PHE A 407 -20.03 11.56 -12.31
CA PHE A 407 -20.83 12.72 -11.95
C PHE A 407 -21.81 13.15 -13.06
N PHE A 408 -23.06 13.46 -12.68
CA PHE A 408 -24.13 13.87 -13.60
C PHE A 408 -24.89 15.10 -13.11
N ASN A 409 -25.09 16.08 -13.99
CA ASN A 409 -25.78 17.34 -13.66
C ASN A 409 -27.29 17.17 -13.37
N ASN A 410 -27.89 16.08 -13.84
CA ASN A 410 -29.29 15.73 -13.62
C ASN A 410 -29.40 14.62 -12.56
N LYS A 411 -30.19 14.89 -11.52
CA LYS A 411 -30.43 14.01 -10.37
C LYS A 411 -31.04 12.64 -10.73
N SER A 412 -31.68 12.48 -11.89
CA SER A 412 -32.19 11.18 -12.36
C SER A 412 -31.09 10.19 -12.76
N PHE A 413 -29.81 10.58 -12.71
CA PHE A 413 -28.63 9.73 -12.97
C PHE A 413 -27.72 9.62 -11.73
N GLN A 414 -28.22 9.95 -10.54
CA GLN A 414 -27.47 9.93 -9.27
C GLN A 414 -28.02 8.81 -8.35
N GLY A 415 -27.15 8.22 -7.53
CA GLY A 415 -27.52 7.12 -6.61
C GLY A 415 -27.48 5.71 -7.21
N PHE A 416 -27.04 5.57 -8.47
CA PHE A 416 -26.77 4.31 -9.17
C PHE A 416 -25.68 4.52 -10.24
N PHE A 417 -25.21 3.44 -10.89
CA PHE A 417 -24.28 3.52 -12.01
C PHE A 417 -25.02 3.84 -13.33
N ALA A 418 -25.16 5.12 -13.64
CA ALA A 418 -25.69 5.60 -14.91
C ALA A 418 -24.60 5.68 -15.99
N SER A 419 -24.90 5.29 -17.23
CA SER A 419 -23.94 5.38 -18.34
C SER A 419 -23.57 6.84 -18.67
N ALA A 420 -22.28 7.14 -18.59
CA ALA A 420 -21.70 8.40 -19.05
C ALA A 420 -21.30 8.36 -20.53
N VAL A 421 -21.61 7.27 -21.25
CA VAL A 421 -21.27 7.07 -22.67
C VAL A 421 -22.55 6.97 -23.49
N ALA A 422 -22.61 7.68 -24.62
CA ALA A 422 -23.78 7.80 -25.47
C ALA A 422 -23.40 7.74 -26.96
N VAL A 423 -23.16 6.52 -27.46
CA VAL A 423 -22.75 6.20 -28.86
C VAL A 423 -21.43 6.90 -29.24
N ASP A 424 -20.30 6.28 -28.84
CA ASP A 424 -18.91 6.69 -29.11
C ASP A 424 -18.47 8.10 -28.66
N LYS A 425 -19.33 8.82 -27.95
CA LYS A 425 -19.06 10.11 -27.29
C LYS A 425 -19.56 10.11 -25.84
N PRO A 426 -19.11 11.05 -24.99
CA PRO A 426 -19.67 11.22 -23.66
C PRO A 426 -21.16 11.61 -23.70
N HIS A 427 -21.89 11.24 -22.66
CA HIS A 427 -23.29 11.57 -22.45
C HIS A 427 -23.43 13.04 -22.03
N ALA A 428 -24.43 13.74 -22.57
CA ALA A 428 -24.56 15.21 -22.45
C ALA A 428 -24.75 15.74 -21.01
N ASN A 429 -25.10 14.87 -20.06
CA ASN A 429 -25.27 15.22 -18.64
C ASN A 429 -24.03 14.91 -17.78
N TRP A 430 -22.98 14.29 -18.34
CA TRP A 430 -21.75 13.97 -17.61
C TRP A 430 -20.97 15.24 -17.24
N MET A 431 -20.61 15.37 -15.98
CA MET A 431 -19.92 16.54 -15.43
C MET A 431 -18.41 16.41 -15.60
N GLU A 432 -17.97 16.52 -16.85
CA GLU A 432 -16.58 16.26 -17.27
C GLU A 432 -15.55 17.11 -16.52
N GLU A 433 -15.81 18.41 -16.32
CA GLU A 433 -14.87 19.31 -15.66
C GLU A 433 -14.72 18.96 -14.17
N GLU A 434 -15.82 18.70 -13.46
CA GLU A 434 -15.81 18.29 -12.06
C GLU A 434 -15.18 16.91 -11.87
N GLN A 435 -15.44 15.97 -12.79
CA GLN A 435 -14.80 14.66 -12.83
C GLN A 435 -13.28 14.78 -13.06
N TRP A 436 -12.85 15.66 -13.95
CA TRP A 436 -11.43 15.96 -14.20
C TRP A 436 -10.74 16.55 -12.97
N LYS A 437 -11.41 17.46 -12.24
CA LYS A 437 -10.88 17.99 -10.98
C LYS A 437 -10.77 16.89 -9.91
N LEU A 438 -11.75 15.99 -9.80
CA LEU A 438 -11.72 14.87 -8.84
C LEU A 438 -10.51 13.96 -9.10
N PHE A 439 -10.30 13.52 -10.34
CA PHE A 439 -9.17 12.66 -10.69
C PHE A 439 -7.83 13.32 -10.39
N LYS A 440 -7.66 14.61 -10.72
CA LYS A 440 -6.47 15.39 -10.33
C LYS A 440 -6.33 15.54 -8.81
N HIS A 441 -7.42 15.65 -8.07
CA HIS A 441 -7.39 15.73 -6.61
C HIS A 441 -6.90 14.43 -5.96
N VAL A 442 -7.42 13.26 -6.37
CA VAL A 442 -6.98 11.99 -5.80
C VAL A 442 -5.58 11.59 -6.25
N VAL A 443 -5.22 11.76 -7.53
CA VAL A 443 -3.87 11.42 -8.01
C VAL A 443 -2.79 12.27 -7.33
N LYS A 444 -3.08 13.53 -6.95
CA LYS A 444 -2.18 14.39 -6.17
C LYS A 444 -1.80 13.81 -4.80
N THR A 445 -2.54 12.84 -4.25
CA THR A 445 -2.16 12.15 -3.00
C THR A 445 -0.97 11.20 -3.17
N ASN A 446 -0.63 10.81 -4.40
CA ASN A 446 0.30 9.74 -4.76
C ASN A 446 -0.11 8.31 -4.30
N LEU A 447 -1.27 8.17 -3.63
CA LEU A 447 -1.80 6.88 -3.16
C LEU A 447 -2.60 6.13 -4.24
N ILE A 448 -2.88 6.74 -5.39
CA ILE A 448 -3.61 6.10 -6.49
C ILE A 448 -2.64 5.26 -7.32
N ASP A 449 -3.00 3.98 -7.52
CA ASP A 449 -2.27 3.10 -8.43
C ASP A 449 -2.76 3.28 -9.86
N ARG A 450 -4.07 3.11 -10.08
CA ARG A 450 -4.75 3.26 -11.37
C ARG A 450 -6.23 3.56 -11.20
N ILE A 451 -6.85 4.14 -12.22
CA ILE A 451 -8.29 4.38 -12.31
C ILE A 451 -8.75 3.86 -13.67
N PHE A 452 -9.52 2.77 -13.73
CA PHE A 452 -10.07 2.29 -15.00
C PHE A 452 -11.32 3.09 -15.36
N ILE A 453 -11.42 3.49 -16.63
CA ILE A 453 -12.51 4.31 -17.15
C ILE A 453 -12.70 4.03 -18.65
N HIS A 454 -13.94 4.08 -19.15
CA HIS A 454 -14.19 3.83 -20.56
C HIS A 454 -13.37 4.74 -21.48
N LYS A 455 -12.77 4.14 -22.51
CA LYS A 455 -11.88 4.78 -23.51
C LYS A 455 -12.40 6.11 -24.07
N VAL A 456 -13.71 6.24 -24.28
CA VAL A 456 -14.35 7.48 -24.76
C VAL A 456 -14.23 8.63 -23.75
N LEU A 457 -14.38 8.33 -22.45
CA LEU A 457 -14.29 9.31 -21.37
C LEU A 457 -12.83 9.75 -21.18
N LYS A 458 -11.88 8.81 -21.16
CA LYS A 458 -10.44 9.16 -21.13
C LYS A 458 -10.05 10.05 -22.32
N LYS A 459 -10.50 9.72 -23.53
CA LYS A 459 -10.25 10.53 -24.73
C LYS A 459 -10.78 11.96 -24.59
N SER A 460 -11.94 12.14 -23.95
CA SER A 460 -12.50 13.46 -23.69
C SER A 460 -11.66 14.25 -22.68
N LEU A 461 -11.24 13.63 -21.57
CA LEU A 461 -10.34 14.22 -20.58
C LEU A 461 -8.97 14.60 -21.18
N CYS A 462 -8.42 13.78 -22.09
CA CYS A 462 -7.24 14.13 -22.89
C CYS A 462 -7.49 15.44 -23.69
N ASN A 463 -8.64 15.57 -24.36
CA ASN A 463 -8.98 16.75 -25.15
C ASN A 463 -9.06 18.02 -24.28
N ILE A 464 -9.68 17.96 -23.08
CA ILE A 464 -9.72 19.09 -22.15
C ILE A 464 -8.33 19.46 -21.66
N ALA A 465 -7.51 18.48 -21.24
CA ALA A 465 -6.15 18.75 -20.77
C ALA A 465 -5.28 19.40 -21.86
N ILE A 466 -5.42 18.98 -23.12
CA ILE A 466 -4.73 19.59 -24.27
C ILE A 466 -5.27 21.00 -24.55
N LYS A 467 -6.59 21.18 -24.62
CA LYS A 467 -7.26 22.47 -24.88
C LYS A 467 -6.90 23.53 -23.83
N ASN A 468 -6.78 23.13 -22.56
CA ASN A 468 -6.42 24.00 -21.44
C ASN A 468 -4.91 24.23 -21.32
N GLY A 469 -4.08 23.59 -22.15
CA GLY A 469 -2.62 23.65 -22.07
C GLY A 469 -2.00 22.89 -20.90
N GLU A 470 -2.80 22.12 -20.14
CA GLU A 470 -2.34 21.27 -19.04
C GLU A 470 -1.49 20.07 -19.53
N LEU A 471 -1.71 19.63 -20.78
CA LEU A 471 -1.00 18.53 -21.42
C LEU A 471 -0.45 18.95 -22.80
N GLN A 472 0.81 18.63 -23.09
CA GLN A 472 1.49 18.99 -24.33
C GLN A 472 2.29 17.80 -24.90
N LYS A 473 2.34 17.63 -26.22
CA LYS A 473 3.00 16.46 -26.84
C LYS A 473 4.50 16.48 -26.58
N GLY A 474 5.03 15.39 -26.04
CA GLY A 474 6.42 15.26 -25.59
C GLY A 474 6.69 15.79 -24.17
N LYS A 475 5.72 16.44 -23.52
CA LYS A 475 5.85 16.93 -22.15
C LYS A 475 5.30 15.91 -21.15
N ASN A 476 6.19 15.05 -20.65
CA ASN A 476 5.85 13.89 -19.81
C ASN A 476 5.94 14.17 -18.31
N GLU A 477 5.40 15.31 -17.86
CA GLU A 477 5.52 15.80 -16.48
C GLU A 477 4.28 16.56 -16.00
N GLY A 478 4.12 16.68 -14.67
CA GLY A 478 3.06 17.46 -14.03
C GLY A 478 1.77 16.66 -13.76
N LEU A 479 0.89 17.25 -12.95
CA LEU A 479 -0.28 16.56 -12.38
C LEU A 479 -1.27 16.06 -13.45
N ALA A 480 -1.50 16.83 -14.52
CA ALA A 480 -2.40 16.43 -15.60
C ALA A 480 -1.86 15.24 -16.41
N TYR A 481 -0.56 15.22 -16.70
CA TYR A 481 0.12 14.08 -17.34
C TYR A 481 0.00 12.82 -16.47
N GLU A 482 0.36 12.90 -15.18
CA GLU A 482 0.31 11.74 -14.29
C GLU A 482 -1.13 11.28 -14.05
N THR A 483 -2.11 12.19 -13.96
CA THR A 483 -3.53 11.81 -13.85
C THR A 483 -4.00 11.05 -15.09
N LEU A 484 -3.62 11.49 -16.29
CA LEU A 484 -3.97 10.78 -17.53
C LEU A 484 -3.17 9.49 -17.74
N ARG A 485 -1.98 9.35 -17.14
CA ARG A 485 -1.23 8.08 -17.07
C ARG A 485 -1.90 7.08 -16.11
N ARG A 486 -2.40 7.55 -14.97
CA ARG A 486 -3.13 6.74 -13.97
C ARG A 486 -4.52 6.31 -14.45
N LEU A 487 -5.16 7.11 -15.31
CA LEU A 487 -6.41 6.74 -15.98
C LEU A 487 -6.14 5.67 -17.06
N ILE A 488 -6.60 4.44 -16.84
CA ILE A 488 -6.47 3.32 -17.79
C ILE A 488 -7.72 3.28 -18.66
N ALA A 489 -7.54 3.14 -19.97
CA ALA A 489 -8.64 3.11 -20.93
C ALA A 489 -9.20 1.68 -21.05
N ASP A 490 -10.50 1.55 -20.84
CA ASP A 490 -11.22 0.28 -20.79
C ASP A 490 -12.46 0.28 -21.72
N THR A 491 -13.14 -0.87 -21.87
CA THR A 491 -14.36 -1.08 -22.69
C THR A 491 -15.66 -1.19 -21.92
N ASP A 492 -15.65 -1.59 -20.65
CA ASP A 492 -16.83 -1.86 -19.82
C ASP A 492 -17.13 -0.74 -18.80
N HIS A 493 -16.12 0.03 -18.39
CA HIS A 493 -16.23 1.10 -17.37
C HIS A 493 -16.96 2.38 -17.85
N HIS A 494 -18.17 2.21 -18.40
CA HIS A 494 -18.97 3.25 -19.04
C HIS A 494 -19.98 3.92 -18.10
N ASN A 495 -20.32 3.28 -16.97
CA ASN A 495 -21.32 3.72 -15.99
C ASN A 495 -20.74 4.01 -14.58
N HIS A 496 -19.48 3.66 -14.35
CA HIS A 496 -18.71 3.92 -13.14
C HIS A 496 -17.23 4.17 -13.51
N PHE A 497 -16.40 4.50 -12.53
CA PHE A 497 -14.95 4.34 -12.62
C PHE A 497 -14.49 3.43 -11.48
N HIS A 498 -13.57 2.51 -11.79
CA HIS A 498 -12.92 1.64 -10.81
C HIS A 498 -11.65 2.32 -10.33
N LEU A 499 -11.54 2.60 -9.04
CA LEU A 499 -10.36 3.23 -8.44
C LEU A 499 -9.57 2.22 -7.61
N ARG A 500 -8.28 2.08 -7.92
CA ARG A 500 -7.33 1.23 -7.19
C ARG A 500 -6.29 2.09 -6.47
N VAL A 501 -6.14 1.90 -5.16
CA VAL A 501 -5.04 2.50 -4.38
C VAL A 501 -3.80 1.60 -4.37
N LYS A 502 -2.63 2.19 -4.10
CA LYS A 502 -1.37 1.47 -3.94
C LYS A 502 -1.32 0.73 -2.60
N CYS A 503 -0.51 -0.32 -2.53
CA CYS A 503 -0.02 -0.81 -1.24
C CYS A 503 0.77 0.33 -0.54
N SER A 504 0.52 0.57 0.74
CA SER A 504 1.38 1.43 1.57
C SER A 504 2.49 0.61 2.24
N SER A 505 3.50 1.27 2.82
CA SER A 505 4.49 0.59 3.67
C SER A 505 3.90 0.03 4.97
N ALA A 506 2.68 0.41 5.36
CA ALA A 506 1.94 -0.22 6.44
C ALA A 506 1.15 -1.45 5.95
N GLN A 507 0.81 -1.52 4.66
CA GLN A 507 0.24 -2.70 4.01
C GLN A 507 1.36 -3.72 3.71
N VAL A 508 2.11 -4.13 4.74
CA VAL A 508 3.30 -4.98 4.57
C VAL A 508 2.98 -6.25 3.79
N ARG A 509 1.89 -6.96 4.09
CA ARG A 509 1.52 -8.24 3.43
C ARG A 509 0.97 -8.11 1.99
N CYS A 510 0.99 -6.90 1.42
CA CYS A 510 0.38 -6.54 0.14
C CYS A 510 1.32 -6.75 -1.05
N ARG A 511 0.75 -7.14 -2.21
CA ARG A 511 1.47 -7.20 -3.48
C ARG A 511 1.06 -6.03 -4.37
N GLN A 512 2.00 -5.14 -4.66
CA GLN A 512 1.78 -3.97 -5.50
C GLN A 512 1.80 -4.38 -6.97
N MET A 513 0.79 -3.95 -7.74
CA MET A 513 0.73 -4.19 -9.18
C MET A 513 1.86 -3.44 -9.91
N ALA A 514 2.33 -3.95 -11.05
CA ALA A 514 3.33 -3.23 -11.85
C ALA A 514 2.85 -1.82 -12.22
N GLU A 515 3.73 -0.81 -12.07
CA GLU A 515 3.41 0.60 -12.34
C GLU A 515 2.91 0.80 -13.78
N PRO A 516 1.88 1.66 -14.02
CA PRO A 516 1.35 1.90 -15.36
C PRO A 516 2.43 2.34 -16.36
N ALA A 517 2.26 1.94 -17.62
CA ALA A 517 3.18 2.25 -18.71
C ALA A 517 3.52 3.75 -18.81
N HIS A 518 4.69 4.08 -19.37
CA HIS A 518 5.09 5.47 -19.55
C HIS A 518 4.25 6.15 -20.65
N GLY A 519 3.82 7.39 -20.40
CA GLY A 519 2.97 8.18 -21.28
C GLY A 519 1.55 8.37 -20.76
N SER A 520 0.89 9.45 -21.17
CA SER A 520 -0.51 9.74 -20.81
C SER A 520 -1.53 8.95 -21.64
N GLY A 521 -1.12 8.35 -22.76
CA GLY A 521 -2.02 7.66 -23.70
C GLY A 521 -2.96 8.60 -24.49
N CYS A 522 -2.54 9.84 -24.73
CA CYS A 522 -3.35 10.89 -25.39
C CYS A 522 -2.83 11.39 -26.75
N PHE A 523 -1.70 10.87 -27.27
CA PHE A 523 -0.92 11.48 -28.38
C PHE A 523 -0.35 10.48 -29.38
#